data_AF-A0A5B2THX2-F1
#
_entry.id   AF-A0A5B2THX2-F1
#
_cell.length_a   1.000
_cell.length_b   1.000
_cell.length_c   1.000
_cell.angle_alpha   90.00
_cell.angle_beta   90.00
_cell.angle_gamma   90.00
#
_symmetry.space_group_name_H-M   'P 1'
#
loop_
_entity.id
_entity.type
_entity.pdbx_description
1 polymer ?
#
loop_
_entity_poly.entity_id
_entity_poly.type
_entity_poly.pdbx_seq_one_letter_code
_entity_poly.pdbx_strand_id
1 'polypeptide(L)'
;MSEYFPNSALRELWYARRAVLLAALRDAVATVAEQGAEFREINGWAAWARLGRHAVDVTTSMPFSNAATMPVLLRCSRSDGFGPRKPSCREIELGFEPGGDRLTTAGQQALADITQAFLRMLREGPATGTARRGPRNPTRKAMQARGAFAKAMAG
;
A
#
# COMPACT_ATOMS: atom_id res chain seq x y z
N MET A 1 -2.81 28.81 11.17
CA MET A 1 -2.22 27.97 10.11
C MET A 1 -2.06 26.56 10.65
N SER A 2 -2.33 25.52 9.86
CA SER A 2 -2.16 24.11 10.28
C SER A 2 -0.67 23.75 10.30
N GLU A 3 -0.25 22.92 11.24
CA GLU A 3 1.13 22.39 11.38
C GLU A 3 1.64 21.68 10.10
N TYR A 4 0.72 21.28 9.22
CA TYR A 4 1.01 20.43 8.06
C TYR A 4 1.03 21.14 6.71
N PHE A 5 0.60 22.41 6.64
CA PHE A 5 0.52 23.15 5.37
C PHE A 5 1.20 24.51 5.48
N PRO A 6 2.20 24.81 4.64
CA PRO A 6 2.89 26.11 4.66
C PRO A 6 1.96 27.29 4.33
N ASN A 7 0.90 27.07 3.55
CA ASN A 7 -0.14 28.05 3.25
C ASN A 7 -1.46 27.37 2.79
N SER A 8 -2.54 28.14 2.66
CA SER A 8 -3.86 27.64 2.24
C SER A 8 -3.88 27.14 0.79
N ALA A 9 -3.14 27.76 -0.13
CA ALA A 9 -3.12 27.36 -1.53
C ALA A 9 -2.54 25.95 -1.73
N LEU A 10 -1.44 25.62 -1.05
CA LEU A 10 -0.87 24.28 -1.05
C LEU A 10 -1.80 23.25 -0.42
N ARG A 11 -2.59 23.66 0.58
CA ARG A 11 -3.62 22.83 1.19
C ARG A 11 -4.74 22.49 0.22
N GLU A 12 -5.27 23.49 -0.46
CA GLU A 12 -6.32 23.32 -1.47
C GLU A 12 -5.85 22.46 -2.63
N LEU A 13 -4.63 22.73 -3.14
CA LEU A 13 -4.04 21.95 -4.22
C LEU A 13 -3.86 20.46 -3.84
N TRP A 14 -3.41 20.17 -2.62
CA TRP A 14 -3.28 18.80 -2.15
C TRP A 14 -4.64 18.09 -2.05
N TYR A 15 -5.68 18.77 -1.54
CA TYR A 15 -7.03 18.18 -1.50
C TYR A 15 -7.60 17.93 -2.90
N ALA A 16 -7.33 18.81 -3.86
CA ALA A 16 -7.75 18.62 -5.25
C ALA A 16 -7.08 17.38 -5.87
N ARG A 17 -5.75 17.26 -5.73
CA ARG A 17 -4.98 16.07 -6.16
C ARG A 17 -5.46 14.78 -5.50
N ARG A 18 -5.75 14.84 -4.19
CA ARG A 18 -6.34 13.72 -3.45
C ARG A 18 -7.70 13.33 -4.01
N ALA A 19 -8.56 14.30 -4.33
CA ALA A 19 -9.89 14.02 -4.85
C ALA A 19 -9.84 13.21 -6.16
N VAL A 20 -8.84 13.47 -7.02
CA VAL A 20 -8.60 12.66 -8.23
C VAL A 20 -8.34 11.20 -7.90
N LEU A 21 -7.43 10.92 -6.95
CA LEU A 21 -7.15 9.54 -6.52
C LEU A 21 -8.40 8.87 -5.93
N LEU A 22 -9.12 9.56 -5.05
CA LEU A 22 -10.29 8.99 -4.39
C LEU A 22 -11.44 8.71 -5.33
N ALA A 23 -11.70 9.60 -6.29
CA ALA A 23 -12.70 9.37 -7.32
C ALA A 23 -12.39 8.07 -8.07
N ALA A 24 -11.14 7.89 -8.51
CA ALA A 24 -10.71 6.67 -9.19
C ALA A 24 -10.84 5.40 -8.32
N LEU A 25 -10.51 5.48 -7.03
CA LEU A 25 -10.69 4.34 -6.11
C LEU A 25 -12.16 4.02 -5.86
N ARG A 26 -13.02 5.05 -5.72
CA ARG A 26 -14.47 4.88 -5.54
C ARG A 26 -15.08 4.23 -6.77
N ASP A 27 -14.73 4.71 -7.97
CA ASP A 27 -15.18 4.15 -9.24
C ASP A 27 -14.69 2.70 -9.40
N ALA A 28 -13.44 2.42 -9.02
CA ALA A 28 -12.90 1.06 -9.01
C ALA A 28 -13.73 0.15 -8.10
N VAL A 29 -14.01 0.54 -6.84
CA VAL A 29 -14.84 -0.29 -5.94
C VAL A 29 -16.26 -0.48 -6.47
N ALA A 30 -16.84 0.52 -7.12
CA ALA A 30 -18.17 0.40 -7.71
C ALA A 30 -18.27 -0.79 -8.68
N THR A 31 -17.18 -1.12 -9.41
CA THR A 31 -17.13 -2.29 -10.31
C THR A 31 -17.22 -3.66 -9.60
N VAL A 32 -17.05 -3.69 -8.28
CA VAL A 32 -17.14 -4.91 -7.45
C VAL A 32 -18.19 -4.78 -6.34
N ALA A 33 -19.05 -3.76 -6.40
CA ALA A 33 -20.07 -3.53 -5.38
C ALA A 33 -21.06 -4.70 -5.24
N GLU A 34 -21.48 -5.30 -6.36
CA GLU A 34 -22.38 -6.48 -6.38
C GLU A 34 -21.79 -7.72 -5.68
N GLN A 35 -20.46 -7.75 -5.50
CA GLN A 35 -19.76 -8.83 -4.78
C GLN A 35 -19.70 -8.57 -3.27
N GLY A 36 -20.38 -7.52 -2.77
CA GLY A 36 -20.40 -7.12 -1.37
C GLY A 36 -19.18 -6.30 -0.96
N ALA A 37 -18.60 -5.53 -1.89
CA ALA A 37 -17.48 -4.64 -1.56
C ALA A 37 -17.95 -3.46 -0.70
N GLU A 38 -17.20 -3.16 0.35
CA GLU A 38 -17.36 -1.94 1.16
C GLU A 38 -16.27 -0.94 0.80
N PHE A 39 -16.61 0.35 0.83
CA PHE A 39 -15.67 1.46 0.68
C PHE A 39 -15.94 2.54 1.73
N ARG A 40 -14.87 3.07 2.34
CA ARG A 40 -14.92 4.16 3.31
C ARG A 40 -13.74 5.08 3.11
N GLU A 41 -13.96 6.38 3.20
CA GLU A 41 -12.89 7.36 3.35
C GLU A 41 -12.57 7.52 4.83
N ILE A 42 -11.30 7.38 5.22
CA ILE A 42 -10.86 7.41 6.61
C ILE A 42 -10.00 8.66 6.84
N ASN A 43 -10.34 9.41 7.89
CA ASN A 43 -9.63 10.59 8.40
C ASN A 43 -9.38 11.69 7.35
N GLY A 44 -10.03 11.65 6.19
CA GLY A 44 -9.86 12.67 5.15
C GLY A 44 -8.54 12.61 4.38
N TRP A 45 -7.73 11.53 4.50
CA TRP A 45 -6.48 11.33 3.75
C TRP A 45 -6.20 9.87 3.36
N ALA A 46 -7.02 8.94 3.83
CA ALA A 46 -6.94 7.53 3.50
C ALA A 46 -8.26 7.02 2.89
N ALA A 47 -8.18 5.97 2.08
CA ALA A 47 -9.32 5.17 1.66
C ALA A 47 -9.17 3.76 2.24
N TRP A 48 -10.28 3.14 2.57
CA TRP A 48 -10.35 1.75 3.00
C TRP A 48 -11.43 1.04 2.21
N ALA A 49 -11.11 -0.16 1.75
CA ALA A 49 -12.08 -1.02 1.13
C ALA A 49 -11.97 -2.45 1.64
N ARG A 50 -13.07 -3.18 1.58
CA ARG A 50 -13.12 -4.59 1.96
C ARG A 50 -13.91 -5.38 0.94
N LEU A 51 -13.42 -6.56 0.61
CA LEU A 51 -14.15 -7.54 -0.18
C LEU A 51 -13.92 -8.92 0.42
N GLY A 52 -15.00 -9.53 0.93
CA GLY A 52 -14.93 -10.79 1.67
C GLY A 52 -13.95 -10.71 2.86
N ARG A 53 -12.86 -11.48 2.77
CA ARG A 53 -11.85 -11.60 3.83
C ARG A 53 -10.65 -10.65 3.68
N HIS A 54 -10.59 -9.86 2.62
CA HIS A 54 -9.47 -8.95 2.37
C HIS A 54 -9.92 -7.51 2.58
N ALA A 55 -9.04 -6.74 3.19
CA ALA A 55 -9.17 -5.31 3.28
C ALA A 55 -7.94 -4.64 2.65
N VAL A 56 -8.15 -3.51 2.01
CA VAL A 56 -7.09 -2.69 1.44
C VAL A 56 -7.24 -1.29 1.98
N ASP A 57 -6.20 -0.79 2.63
CA ASP A 57 -6.08 0.61 3.00
C ASP A 57 -5.11 1.32 2.04
N VAL A 58 -5.48 2.52 1.63
CA VAL A 58 -4.71 3.37 0.74
C VAL A 58 -4.45 4.67 1.48
N THR A 59 -3.17 4.96 1.72
CA THR A 59 -2.74 6.19 2.38
C THR A 59 -1.86 6.98 1.44
N THR A 60 -2.08 8.29 1.39
CA THR A 60 -1.16 9.22 0.73
C THR A 60 -0.24 9.82 1.78
N SER A 61 1.00 10.11 1.43
CA SER A 61 1.86 10.90 2.33
C SER A 61 1.33 12.33 2.41
N MET A 62 1.46 12.93 3.59
CA MET A 62 1.13 14.34 3.78
C MET A 62 2.11 15.22 2.99
N PRO A 63 1.66 16.38 2.48
CA PRO A 63 2.47 17.22 1.62
C PRO A 63 3.43 18.05 2.48
N PHE A 64 4.63 17.53 2.70
CA PHE A 64 5.72 18.38 3.15
C PHE A 64 6.37 19.16 2.00
N SER A 65 5.89 19.04 0.76
CA SER A 65 6.54 19.65 -0.40
C SER A 65 5.56 20.23 -1.43
N ASN A 66 6.07 21.25 -2.12
CA ASN A 66 5.63 21.77 -3.41
C ASN A 66 5.81 20.76 -4.56
N ALA A 67 5.97 19.46 -4.27
CA ALA A 67 6.22 18.46 -5.29
C ALA A 67 5.01 18.33 -6.22
N ALA A 68 5.32 18.04 -7.49
CA ALA A 68 4.32 17.67 -8.48
C ALA A 68 3.86 16.20 -8.33
N THR A 69 4.29 15.52 -7.26
CA THR A 69 4.05 14.09 -7.06
C THR A 69 3.36 13.82 -5.73
N MET A 70 2.58 12.73 -5.68
CA MET A 70 1.91 12.25 -4.47
C MET A 70 2.19 10.75 -4.31
N PRO A 71 3.03 10.35 -3.34
CA PRO A 71 3.21 8.96 -2.98
C PRO A 71 1.90 8.34 -2.49
N VAL A 72 1.54 7.21 -3.08
CA VAL A 72 0.36 6.41 -2.74
C VAL A 72 0.82 5.05 -2.23
N LEU A 73 0.52 4.78 -0.95
CA LEU A 73 0.82 3.52 -0.30
C LEU A 73 -0.46 2.68 -0.20
N LEU A 74 -0.45 1.52 -0.86
CA LEU A 74 -1.48 0.49 -0.74
C LEU A 74 -1.02 -0.58 0.24
N ARG A 75 -1.86 -0.91 1.21
CA ARG A 75 -1.63 -1.98 2.18
C ARG A 75 -2.80 -2.94 2.18
N CYS A 76 -2.51 -4.22 1.98
CA CYS A 76 -3.52 -5.27 2.07
C CYS A 76 -3.40 -6.01 3.41
N SER A 77 -4.53 -6.20 4.08
CA SER A 77 -4.70 -6.99 5.29
C SER A 77 -5.86 -7.97 5.13
N ARG A 78 -5.98 -8.91 6.08
CA ARG A 78 -7.18 -9.74 6.17
C ARG A 78 -8.18 -9.06 7.13
N SER A 79 -9.47 -9.33 6.95
CA SER A 79 -10.55 -8.72 7.74
C SER A 79 -10.53 -9.11 9.22
N ASP A 80 -9.83 -10.19 9.59
CA ASP A 80 -9.54 -10.60 10.97
C ASP A 80 -8.34 -9.85 11.59
N GLY A 81 -7.76 -8.90 10.86
CA GLY A 81 -6.74 -7.97 11.32
C GLY A 81 -5.40 -8.09 10.58
N PHE A 82 -4.43 -7.31 11.06
CA PHE A 82 -3.02 -7.49 10.68
C PHE A 82 -2.48 -8.72 11.41
N GLY A 83 -2.83 -9.92 10.93
CA GLY A 83 -2.24 -11.15 11.43
C GLY A 83 -0.70 -11.15 11.34
N PRO A 84 0.00 -12.14 11.91
CA PRO A 84 1.47 -12.21 11.97
C PRO A 84 2.18 -12.30 10.60
N ARG A 85 1.45 -12.17 9.49
CA ARG A 85 1.98 -12.07 8.13
C ARG A 85 2.09 -10.59 7.78
N LYS A 86 3.29 -10.17 7.38
CA LYS A 86 3.57 -8.79 6.97
C LYS A 86 2.48 -8.31 5.98
N PRO A 87 1.86 -7.14 6.20
CA PRO A 87 0.98 -6.55 5.19
C PRO A 87 1.77 -6.39 3.89
N SER A 88 1.15 -6.69 2.74
CA SER A 88 1.80 -6.35 1.47
C SER A 88 1.66 -4.84 1.28
N CYS A 89 2.80 -4.15 1.27
CA CYS A 89 2.87 -2.73 0.97
C CYS A 89 3.29 -2.55 -0.49
N ARG A 90 2.58 -1.70 -1.24
CA ARG A 90 3.01 -1.22 -2.55
C ARG A 90 2.95 0.30 -2.56
N GLU A 91 4.06 0.93 -2.87
CA GLU A 91 4.14 2.37 -3.05
C GLU A 91 4.19 2.68 -4.55
N ILE A 92 3.38 3.63 -4.99
CA ILE A 92 3.35 4.13 -6.36
C ILE A 92 3.29 5.64 -6.28
N GLU A 93 4.15 6.32 -7.05
CA GLU A 93 4.14 7.77 -7.13
C GLU A 93 3.12 8.24 -8.18
N LEU A 94 2.19 9.11 -7.79
CA LEU A 94 1.21 9.71 -8.68
C LEU A 94 1.66 11.12 -9.11
N GLY A 95 1.96 11.29 -10.40
CA GLY A 95 2.45 12.55 -10.96
C GLY A 95 1.35 13.49 -11.48
N PHE A 96 1.48 14.77 -11.18
CA PHE A 96 0.58 15.85 -11.58
C PHE A 96 1.31 16.90 -12.40
N GLU A 97 0.57 17.65 -13.21
CA GLU A 97 1.08 18.85 -13.86
C GLU A 97 1.50 19.89 -12.78
N PRO A 98 2.57 20.66 -13.02
CA PRO A 98 3.02 21.68 -12.08
C PRO A 98 1.91 22.66 -11.69
N GLY A 99 1.71 22.84 -10.38
CA GLY A 99 0.71 23.77 -9.84
C GLY A 99 -0.76 23.36 -10.01
N GLY A 100 -1.05 22.19 -10.59
CA GLY A 100 -2.42 21.71 -10.82
C GLY A 100 -2.71 20.32 -10.24
N ASP A 101 -3.97 19.91 -10.37
CA ASP A 101 -4.52 18.59 -10.03
C ASP A 101 -4.71 17.68 -11.26
N ARG A 102 -4.36 18.17 -12.45
CA ARG A 102 -4.33 17.38 -13.67
C ARG A 102 -3.16 16.40 -13.61
N LEU A 103 -3.40 15.15 -14.00
CA LEU A 103 -2.35 14.14 -14.10
C LEU A 103 -1.52 14.33 -15.36
N THR A 104 -0.21 14.14 -15.25
CA THR A 104 0.65 13.95 -16.44
C THR A 104 0.31 12.62 -17.12
N THR A 105 0.82 12.37 -18.33
CA THR A 105 0.67 11.06 -18.98
C THR A 105 1.19 9.91 -18.10
N ALA A 106 2.34 10.11 -17.44
CA ALA A 106 2.88 9.14 -16.49
C ALA A 106 1.99 8.99 -15.25
N GLY A 107 1.40 10.09 -14.77
CA GLY A 107 0.43 10.09 -13.69
C GLY A 107 -0.86 9.33 -14.01
N GLN A 108 -1.36 9.44 -15.24
CA GLN A 108 -2.53 8.67 -15.70
C GLN A 108 -2.24 7.18 -15.70
N GLN A 109 -1.06 6.77 -16.19
CA GLN A 109 -0.63 5.37 -16.12
C GLN A 109 -0.46 4.90 -14.68
N ALA A 110 0.15 5.71 -13.82
CA ALA A 110 0.30 5.40 -12.39
C ALA A 110 -1.07 5.24 -11.70
N LEU A 111 -2.06 6.08 -12.03
CA LEU A 111 -3.41 5.96 -11.49
C LEU A 111 -4.08 4.65 -11.94
N ALA A 112 -3.90 4.24 -13.20
CA ALA A 112 -4.37 2.96 -13.68
C ALA A 112 -3.68 1.80 -12.95
N ASP A 113 -2.36 1.86 -12.72
CA ASP A 113 -1.61 0.84 -11.99
C ASP A 113 -2.05 0.75 -10.52
N ILE A 114 -2.34 1.89 -9.88
CA ILE A 114 -2.88 1.97 -8.52
C ILE A 114 -4.24 1.29 -8.45
N THR A 115 -5.18 1.65 -9.34
CA THR A 115 -6.54 1.09 -9.32
C THR A 115 -6.55 -0.40 -9.62
N GLN A 116 -5.73 -0.87 -10.57
CA GLN A 116 -5.55 -2.28 -10.86
C GLN A 116 -4.94 -3.04 -9.65
N ALA A 117 -3.89 -2.50 -9.03
CA ALA A 117 -3.27 -3.11 -7.87
C ALA A 117 -4.25 -3.19 -6.69
N PHE A 118 -5.02 -2.13 -6.46
CA PHE A 118 -6.05 -2.05 -5.45
C PHE A 118 -7.13 -3.13 -5.63
N LEU A 119 -7.71 -3.23 -6.84
CA LEU A 119 -8.72 -4.25 -7.13
C LEU A 119 -8.17 -5.67 -7.03
N ARG A 120 -6.95 -5.90 -7.51
CA ARG A 120 -6.28 -7.20 -7.37
C ARG A 120 -6.10 -7.57 -5.90
N MET A 121 -5.62 -6.64 -5.08
CA MET A 121 -5.45 -6.88 -3.64
C MET A 121 -6.79 -7.16 -2.94
N LEU A 122 -7.89 -6.49 -3.33
CA LEU A 122 -9.22 -6.77 -2.78
C LEU A 122 -9.71 -8.18 -3.16
N ARG A 123 -9.58 -8.57 -4.43
CA ARG A 123 -10.08 -9.85 -4.94
C ARG A 123 -9.21 -11.03 -4.48
N GLU A 124 -7.91 -10.90 -4.63
CA GLU A 124 -6.97 -12.02 -4.52
C GLU A 124 -6.17 -12.00 -3.21
N GLY A 125 -6.09 -10.83 -2.56
CA GLY A 125 -5.23 -10.61 -1.40
C GLY A 125 -3.81 -10.17 -1.78
N PRO A 126 -2.86 -10.20 -0.83
CA PRO A 126 -1.47 -9.84 -1.11
C PRO A 126 -0.86 -10.78 -2.15
N ALA A 127 -0.05 -10.24 -3.07
CA ALA A 127 0.70 -11.08 -4.01
C ALA A 127 1.50 -12.12 -3.21
N THR A 128 1.34 -13.41 -3.53
CA THR A 128 2.07 -14.48 -2.87
C THR A 128 3.55 -14.31 -3.20
N GLY A 129 4.33 -13.77 -2.27
CA GLY A 129 5.78 -13.69 -2.41
C GLY A 129 6.34 -15.09 -2.62
N THR A 130 7.08 -15.29 -3.71
CA THR A 130 7.89 -16.48 -3.96
C THR A 130 9.06 -16.54 -2.99
N ALA A 131 8.79 -16.87 -1.72
CA ALA A 131 9.79 -17.38 -0.79
C ALA A 131 9.09 -18.01 0.42
N ARG A 132 8.76 -19.31 0.33
CA ARG A 132 8.74 -20.16 1.53
C ARG A 132 10.18 -20.22 2.04
N ARG A 133 10.58 -19.25 2.86
CA ARG A 133 11.83 -19.35 3.61
C ARG A 133 11.65 -20.51 4.59
N GLY A 134 12.44 -21.57 4.43
CA GLY A 134 12.41 -22.74 5.30
C GLY A 134 12.55 -22.37 6.79
N PRO A 135 12.22 -23.30 7.70
CA PRO A 135 12.23 -23.04 9.14
C PRO A 135 13.58 -22.45 9.59
N ARG A 136 13.52 -21.37 10.39
CA ARG A 136 14.70 -20.65 10.92
C ARG A 136 15.47 -21.42 12.01
N ASN A 137 15.03 -22.64 12.32
CA ASN A 137 15.72 -23.48 13.29
C ASN A 137 16.83 -24.26 12.59
N PRO A 138 18.05 -24.32 13.15
CA PRO A 138 19.10 -25.15 12.59
C PRO A 138 18.58 -26.60 12.53
N THR A 139 18.64 -27.20 11.34
CA THR A 139 18.25 -28.60 11.18
C THR A 139 19.13 -29.46 12.10
N ARG A 140 18.64 -30.63 12.52
CA ARG A 140 19.41 -31.57 13.35
C ARG A 140 20.80 -31.85 12.78
N LYS A 141 20.93 -31.87 11.45
CA LYS A 141 22.20 -31.97 10.71
C LYS A 141 23.11 -30.75 10.90
N ALA A 142 22.57 -29.53 10.88
CA ALA A 142 23.33 -28.30 11.13
C ALA A 142 23.84 -28.19 12.58
N MET A 143 23.05 -28.68 13.55
CA MET A 143 23.49 -28.79 14.95
C MET A 143 24.59 -29.85 15.13
N GLN A 144 24.49 -31.00 14.48
CA GLN A 144 25.52 -32.04 14.52
C GLN A 144 26.85 -31.57 13.90
N ALA A 145 26.80 -30.87 12.77
CA ALA A 145 27.99 -30.30 12.14
C ALA A 145 28.70 -29.28 13.05
N ARG A 146 27.94 -28.44 13.77
CA ARG A 146 28.48 -27.50 14.76
C ARG A 146 29.11 -28.21 15.97
N GLY A 147 28.49 -29.28 16.46
CA GLY A 147 29.05 -30.10 17.54
C GLY A 147 30.35 -30.80 17.16
N ALA A 148 30.46 -31.30 15.92
CA ALA A 148 31.68 -31.90 15.41
C ALA A 148 32.82 -30.88 15.27
N PHE A 149 32.51 -29.68 14.77
CA PHE A 149 33.48 -28.60 14.64
C PHE A 149 33.99 -28.10 16.00
N ALA A 150 33.11 -27.94 17.00
CA ALA A 150 33.49 -27.54 18.35
C ALA A 150 34.40 -28.57 19.04
N LYS A 151 34.19 -29.88 18.79
CA LYS A 151 35.09 -30.94 19.28
C LYS A 151 36.47 -30.90 18.62
N ALA A 152 36.54 -30.57 17.33
CA ALA A 152 37.82 -30.49 16.59
C ALA A 152 38.67 -29.27 17.00
N MET A 153 38.05 -28.21 17.54
CA MET A 153 38.72 -26.97 17.96
C MET A 153 39.09 -26.96 19.46
N ALA A 154 38.68 -27.97 20.23
CA ALA A 154 38.94 -28.07 21.67
C ALA A 154 40.08 -29.06 22.01
N GLY A 155 40.84 -29.50 21.01
CA GLY A 155 42.00 -30.39 21.13
C GLY A 155 43.26 -29.74 20.61
#